data_AF-A0A2D8R3Q3-F1
#
_entry.id   AF-A0A2D8R3Q3-F1
#
_cell.length_a   1.000
_cell.length_b   1.000
_cell.length_c   1.000
_cell.angle_alpha   90.00
_cell.angle_beta   90.00
_cell.angle_gamma   90.00
#
_symmetry.space_group_name_H-M   'P 1'
#
loop_
_entity.id
_entity.type
_entity.pdbx_description
1 polymer ?
#
loop_
_entity_poly.entity_id
_entity_poly.type
_entity_poly.pdbx_seq_one_letter_code
_entity_poly.pdbx_strand_id
1 'polypeptide(L)'
;MSMNLMFSNNEAESRAERDWKAINTVAEIDGIVWIEDSTADACARLLNGATLSNGERVCAFDNSDEEFEESLVCSFGPSLLDEQTREALRELLETDRTGGNKAAAMLDLIVELGLQVYVSGKDLVGARLVGVNSAADKVEINRCDNNMYAMLRQLGVTFDPTEEFGEVAFPIFEKAVNDNADFTDMPERLRAFIECARRNGASEVYWA
;
A
#
# COMPACT_ATOMS: atom_id res chain seq x y z
N MET A 1 19.05 -18.83 -1.26
CA MET A 1 17.70 -18.66 -0.71
C MET A 1 17.18 -17.32 -1.24
N SER A 2 16.05 -16.81 -0.74
CA SER A 2 15.62 -15.43 -1.00
C SER A 2 15.75 -14.65 0.29
N MET A 3 16.39 -13.49 0.25
CA MET A 3 16.47 -12.52 1.34
C MET A 3 15.54 -11.34 1.09
N ASN A 4 14.93 -10.85 2.16
CA ASN A 4 14.07 -9.67 2.17
C ASN A 4 14.77 -8.52 2.86
N LEU A 5 14.62 -7.31 2.34
CA LEU A 5 14.92 -6.09 3.07
C LEU A 5 13.69 -5.68 3.88
N MET A 6 13.87 -5.46 5.17
CA MET A 6 12.81 -5.12 6.13
C MET A 6 13.26 -3.93 6.98
N PHE A 7 12.34 -3.27 7.67
CA PHE A 7 12.67 -2.23 8.65
C PHE A 7 11.92 -2.46 9.95
N SER A 8 12.39 -1.85 11.04
CA SER A 8 11.71 -1.94 12.33
C SER A 8 10.43 -1.11 12.30
N ASN A 9 9.32 -1.71 12.74
CA ASN A 9 8.04 -1.02 12.88
C ASN A 9 7.62 -1.12 14.35
N ASN A 10 7.20 -0.01 14.94
CA ASN A 10 6.83 0.04 16.37
C ASN A 10 5.52 -0.70 16.71
N GLU A 11 4.83 -1.35 15.78
CA GLU A 11 3.42 -1.74 15.96
C GLU A 11 3.02 -3.09 15.31
N ALA A 12 3.63 -4.21 15.70
CA ALA A 12 3.43 -5.45 14.94
C ALA A 12 2.26 -6.36 15.40
N GLU A 13 1.97 -6.57 16.68
CA GLU A 13 1.10 -7.72 17.05
C GLU A 13 -0.32 -7.37 17.54
N SER A 14 -0.55 -6.25 18.23
CA SER A 14 -1.90 -5.90 18.72
C SER A 14 -2.75 -5.07 17.74
N ARG A 15 -2.20 -4.75 16.57
CA ARG A 15 -2.77 -3.77 15.64
C ARG A 15 -3.84 -4.36 14.72
N ALA A 16 -3.60 -5.55 14.16
CA ALA A 16 -4.51 -6.15 13.17
C ALA A 16 -5.93 -6.40 13.70
N GLU A 17 -6.08 -6.93 14.92
CA GLU A 17 -7.40 -7.17 15.54
C GLU A 17 -8.12 -5.86 15.85
N ARG A 18 -7.39 -4.86 16.38
CA ARG A 18 -7.92 -3.52 16.69
C ARG A 18 -8.42 -2.83 15.42
N ASP A 19 -7.59 -2.84 14.39
CA ASP A 19 -7.85 -2.19 13.10
C ASP A 19 -9.02 -2.89 12.39
N TRP A 20 -9.08 -4.23 12.42
CA TRP A 20 -10.22 -4.99 11.89
C TRP A 20 -11.53 -4.69 12.64
N LYS A 21 -11.46 -4.54 13.97
CA LYS A 21 -12.62 -4.14 14.77
C LYS A 21 -13.11 -2.73 14.42
N ALA A 22 -12.19 -1.80 14.16
CA ALA A 22 -12.53 -0.45 13.74
C ALA A 22 -13.22 -0.46 12.36
N ILE A 23 -12.67 -1.19 11.39
CA ILE A 23 -13.26 -1.40 10.06
C ILE A 23 -14.71 -1.93 10.19
N ASN A 24 -14.91 -2.98 10.98
CA ASN A 24 -16.24 -3.57 11.21
C ASN A 24 -17.20 -2.69 12.02
N THR A 25 -16.73 -1.58 12.60
CA THR A 25 -17.64 -0.60 13.24
C THR A 25 -18.30 0.30 12.19
N VAL A 26 -17.67 0.49 11.03
CA VAL A 26 -18.19 1.27 9.91
C VAL A 26 -18.94 0.40 8.91
N ALA A 27 -18.37 -0.77 8.56
CA ALA A 27 -18.97 -1.74 7.65
C ALA A 27 -20.15 -2.48 8.30
N GLU A 28 -21.15 -2.84 7.48
CA GLU A 28 -22.31 -3.61 7.96
C GLU A 28 -22.00 -5.10 8.11
N ILE A 29 -21.16 -5.62 7.21
CA ILE A 29 -20.86 -7.05 7.10
C ILE A 29 -19.39 -7.21 6.71
N ASP A 30 -18.57 -7.74 7.62
CA ASP A 30 -17.20 -8.23 7.32
C ASP A 30 -16.30 -7.24 6.54
N GLY A 31 -16.28 -5.97 6.96
CA GLY A 31 -15.49 -4.92 6.32
C GLY A 31 -16.04 -4.41 4.98
N ILE A 32 -17.25 -4.84 4.59
CA ILE A 32 -17.91 -4.45 3.34
C ILE A 32 -18.87 -3.28 3.56
N VAL A 33 -18.74 -2.27 2.69
CA VAL A 33 -19.74 -1.23 2.45
C VAL A 33 -20.25 -1.39 1.02
N TRP A 34 -21.56 -1.63 0.88
CA TRP A 34 -22.21 -1.74 -0.43
C TRP A 34 -22.32 -0.37 -1.10
N ILE A 35 -22.01 -0.32 -2.40
CA ILE A 35 -22.05 0.88 -3.23
C ILE A 35 -22.77 0.57 -4.55
N GLU A 36 -23.10 1.60 -5.33
CA GLU A 36 -23.59 1.41 -6.69
C GLU A 36 -22.46 0.99 -7.64
N ASP A 37 -22.82 0.20 -8.64
CA ASP A 37 -21.90 -0.25 -9.69
C ASP A 37 -21.26 0.93 -10.44
N SER A 38 -22.06 1.96 -10.74
CA SER A 38 -21.57 3.21 -11.34
C SER A 38 -20.53 3.93 -10.47
N THR A 39 -20.60 3.78 -9.15
CA THR A 39 -19.60 4.33 -8.21
C THR A 39 -18.31 3.54 -8.28
N ALA A 40 -18.40 2.20 -8.33
CA ALA A 40 -17.24 1.34 -8.53
C ALA A 40 -16.52 1.64 -9.86
N ASP A 41 -17.26 1.80 -10.96
CA ASP A 41 -16.71 2.21 -12.27
C ASP A 41 -16.03 3.57 -12.21
N ALA A 42 -16.65 4.56 -11.55
CA ALA A 42 -16.07 5.88 -11.39
C ALA A 42 -14.78 5.84 -10.58
N CYS A 43 -14.72 5.01 -9.53
CA CYS A 43 -13.49 4.78 -8.75
C CYS A 43 -12.41 4.13 -9.62
N ALA A 44 -12.74 3.10 -10.41
CA ALA A 44 -11.80 2.43 -11.30
C ALA A 44 -11.19 3.40 -12.32
N ARG A 45 -12.03 4.25 -12.94
CA ARG A 45 -11.57 5.31 -13.86
C ARG A 45 -10.66 6.32 -13.19
N LEU A 46 -11.05 6.84 -12.03
CA LEU A 46 -10.28 7.84 -11.30
C LEU A 46 -8.89 7.29 -10.91
N LEU A 47 -8.84 6.03 -10.50
CA LEU A 47 -7.65 5.44 -9.89
C LEU A 47 -6.76 4.69 -10.87
N ASN A 48 -7.19 4.45 -12.11
CA ASN A 48 -6.39 3.72 -13.10
C ASN A 48 -5.04 4.41 -13.35
N GLY A 49 -3.95 3.77 -12.88
CA GLY A 49 -2.59 4.28 -13.03
C GLY A 49 -2.24 5.45 -12.10
N ALA A 50 -3.09 5.78 -11.12
CA ALA A 50 -2.78 6.79 -10.11
C ALA A 50 -1.47 6.44 -9.39
N THR A 51 -0.57 7.41 -9.28
CA THR A 51 0.75 7.20 -8.68
C THR A 51 0.67 7.40 -7.17
N LEU A 52 1.21 6.46 -6.42
CA LEU A 52 1.29 6.50 -4.97
C LEU A 52 2.63 7.10 -4.53
N SER A 53 2.65 7.75 -3.36
CA SER A 53 3.87 8.32 -2.77
C SER A 53 4.92 7.28 -2.34
N ASN A 54 4.62 5.97 -2.46
CA ASN A 54 5.58 4.88 -2.35
C ASN A 54 6.12 4.41 -3.72
N GLY A 55 5.86 5.16 -4.80
CA GLY A 55 6.34 4.84 -6.16
C GLY A 55 5.57 3.74 -6.88
N GLU A 56 4.57 3.12 -6.24
CA GLU A 56 3.67 2.17 -6.89
C GLU A 56 2.56 2.90 -7.67
N ARG A 57 1.83 2.13 -8.47
CA ARG A 57 0.64 2.63 -9.17
C ARG A 57 -0.55 1.80 -8.77
N VAL A 58 -1.70 2.45 -8.62
CA VAL A 58 -2.95 1.73 -8.39
C VAL A 58 -3.30 0.93 -9.64
N CYS A 59 -3.54 -0.36 -9.43
CA CYS A 59 -3.98 -1.28 -10.46
C CYS A 59 -5.52 -1.30 -10.46
N ALA A 60 -6.12 -0.77 -11.52
CA ALA A 60 -7.56 -0.75 -11.69
C ALA A 60 -7.96 -1.12 -13.11
N PHE A 61 -9.15 -1.70 -13.23
CA PHE A 61 -9.77 -2.14 -14.48
C PHE A 61 -11.15 -1.48 -14.54
N ASP A 62 -11.34 -0.57 -15.51
CA ASP A 62 -12.65 -0.05 -15.86
C ASP A 62 -13.25 -0.98 -16.91
N ASN A 63 -14.26 -1.75 -16.51
CA ASN A 63 -14.93 -2.73 -17.35
C ASN A 63 -16.35 -2.27 -17.72
N SER A 64 -16.63 -0.97 -17.66
CA SER A 64 -17.96 -0.42 -17.94
C SER A 64 -18.48 -0.67 -19.37
N ASP A 65 -17.61 -1.04 -20.31
CA ASP A 65 -17.97 -1.38 -21.70
C ASP A 65 -18.21 -2.89 -21.92
N GLU A 66 -17.91 -3.75 -20.94
CA GLU A 66 -18.06 -5.21 -21.06
C GLU A 66 -19.14 -5.73 -20.09
N GLU A 67 -20.31 -6.12 -20.64
CA GLU A 67 -21.51 -6.55 -19.89
C GLU A 67 -21.28 -7.72 -18.91
N PHE A 68 -20.13 -8.38 -18.97
CA PHE A 68 -19.79 -9.56 -18.16
C PHE A 68 -18.53 -9.42 -17.30
N GLU A 69 -17.86 -8.26 -17.30
CA GLU A 69 -16.65 -8.05 -16.49
C GLU A 69 -16.90 -6.99 -15.40
N GLU A 70 -16.44 -7.27 -14.19
CA GLU A 70 -16.56 -6.33 -13.07
C GLU A 70 -15.47 -5.25 -13.16
N SER A 71 -15.83 -3.99 -12.92
CA SER A 71 -14.81 -2.98 -12.63
C SER A 71 -14.10 -3.32 -11.34
N LEU A 72 -12.80 -3.08 -11.26
CA LEU A 72 -11.98 -3.52 -10.15
C LEU A 72 -10.94 -2.47 -9.80
N VAL A 73 -10.77 -2.20 -8.51
CA VAL A 73 -9.59 -1.50 -7.98
C VAL A 73 -8.91 -2.44 -7.01
N CYS A 74 -7.74 -2.95 -7.39
CA CYS A 74 -6.92 -3.80 -6.53
C CYS A 74 -6.58 -3.08 -5.22
N SER A 75 -6.33 -3.85 -4.16
CA SER A 75 -6.01 -3.28 -2.85
C SER A 75 -4.86 -2.28 -2.92
N PHE A 76 -5.07 -1.08 -2.38
CA PHE A 76 -4.06 -0.02 -2.33
C PHE A 76 -4.24 0.85 -1.08
N GLY A 77 -3.20 1.59 -0.70
CA GLY A 77 -3.23 2.52 0.42
C GLY A 77 -3.71 3.93 0.01
N PRO A 78 -4.94 4.36 0.33
CA PRO A 78 -5.46 5.67 -0.07
C PRO A 78 -4.76 6.83 0.64
N SER A 79 -4.11 6.58 1.78
CA SER A 79 -3.25 7.57 2.44
C SER A 79 -2.01 7.95 1.62
N LEU A 80 -1.66 7.15 0.61
CA LEU A 80 -0.50 7.38 -0.26
C LEU A 80 -0.84 8.16 -1.54
N LEU A 81 -2.12 8.39 -1.83
CA LEU A 81 -2.56 9.24 -2.92
C LEU A 81 -2.19 10.71 -2.67
N ASP A 82 -2.04 11.47 -3.75
CA ASP A 82 -2.02 12.93 -3.63
C ASP A 82 -3.37 13.46 -3.12
N GLU A 83 -3.34 14.64 -2.49
CA GLU A 83 -4.53 15.23 -1.86
C GLU A 83 -5.71 15.35 -2.84
N GLN A 84 -5.44 15.79 -4.06
CA GLN A 84 -6.47 16.05 -5.07
C GLN A 84 -7.17 14.75 -5.48
N THR A 85 -6.41 13.71 -5.79
CA THR A 85 -6.98 12.40 -6.13
C THR A 85 -7.73 11.79 -4.94
N ARG A 86 -7.21 11.96 -3.72
CA ARG A 86 -7.85 11.44 -2.50
C ARG A 86 -9.17 12.15 -2.20
N GLU A 87 -9.22 13.47 -2.31
CA GLU A 87 -10.45 14.25 -2.16
C GLU A 87 -11.49 13.87 -3.22
N ALA A 88 -11.08 13.72 -4.47
CA ALA A 88 -11.97 13.28 -5.56
C ALA A 88 -12.54 11.87 -5.31
N LEU A 89 -11.71 10.93 -4.83
CA LEU A 89 -12.17 9.60 -4.45
C LEU A 89 -13.20 9.67 -3.31
N ARG A 90 -12.91 10.50 -2.29
CA ARG A 90 -13.80 10.70 -1.15
C ARG A 90 -15.16 11.26 -1.58
N GLU A 91 -15.17 12.28 -2.46
CA GLU A 91 -16.41 12.89 -2.97
C GLU A 91 -17.25 11.89 -3.80
N LEU A 92 -16.60 11.08 -4.64
CA LEU A 92 -17.27 10.00 -5.38
C LEU A 92 -17.95 9.00 -4.44
N LEU A 93 -17.24 8.58 -3.38
CA LEU A 93 -17.82 7.66 -2.40
C LEU A 93 -18.93 8.32 -1.59
N GLU A 94 -18.78 9.57 -1.17
CA GLU A 94 -19.79 10.30 -0.36
C GLU A 94 -21.10 10.50 -1.12
N THR A 95 -21.04 10.71 -2.43
CA THR A 95 -22.20 10.94 -3.29
C THR A 95 -22.93 9.67 -3.73
N ASP A 96 -22.42 8.48 -3.35
CA ASP A 96 -23.08 7.20 -3.61
C ASP A 96 -24.45 7.12 -2.94
N ARG A 97 -25.46 6.68 -3.70
CA ARG A 97 -26.87 6.66 -3.25
C ARG A 97 -27.21 5.47 -2.34
N THR A 98 -26.39 4.42 -2.32
CA THR A 98 -26.63 3.20 -1.54
C THR A 98 -25.99 3.30 -0.16
N GLY A 99 -24.72 3.68 -0.12
CA GLY A 99 -23.88 3.61 1.08
C GLY A 99 -22.97 4.81 1.30
N GLY A 100 -23.17 5.94 0.62
CA GLY A 100 -22.14 6.96 0.48
C GLY A 100 -21.57 7.53 1.79
N ASN A 101 -22.42 7.82 2.79
CA ASN A 101 -21.95 8.25 4.11
C ASN A 101 -21.01 7.22 4.78
N LYS A 102 -21.31 5.92 4.63
CA LYS A 102 -20.47 4.85 5.19
C LYS A 102 -19.22 4.62 4.35
N ALA A 103 -19.32 4.76 3.03
CA ALA A 103 -18.19 4.60 2.13
C ALA A 103 -17.13 5.69 2.34
N ALA A 104 -17.57 6.95 2.48
CA ALA A 104 -16.69 8.06 2.85
C ALA A 104 -16.10 7.87 4.25
N ALA A 105 -16.92 7.49 5.25
CA ALA A 105 -16.42 7.21 6.59
C ALA A 105 -15.41 6.05 6.63
N MET A 106 -15.60 5.02 5.79
CA MET A 106 -14.66 3.92 5.65
C MET A 106 -13.34 4.41 5.06
N LEU A 107 -13.39 5.22 4.00
CA LEU A 107 -12.18 5.79 3.42
C LEU A 107 -11.41 6.65 4.44
N ASP A 108 -12.11 7.54 5.14
CA ASP A 108 -11.51 8.43 6.15
C ASP A 108 -10.82 7.61 7.26
N LEU A 109 -11.49 6.56 7.76
CA LEU A 109 -10.93 5.64 8.75
C LEU A 109 -9.68 4.91 8.23
N ILE A 110 -9.73 4.38 7.00
CA ILE A 110 -8.62 3.66 6.38
C ILE A 110 -7.41 4.57 6.20
N VAL A 111 -7.63 5.83 5.80
CA VAL A 111 -6.58 6.84 5.67
C VAL A 111 -5.96 7.14 7.03
N GLU A 112 -6.79 7.36 8.06
CA GLU A 112 -6.34 7.61 9.44
C GLU A 112 -5.50 6.46 9.99
N LEU A 113 -5.96 5.23 9.79
CA LEU A 113 -5.28 4.01 10.26
C LEU A 113 -4.12 3.59 9.37
N GLY A 114 -3.89 4.24 8.23
CA GLY A 114 -2.84 3.87 7.28
C GLY A 114 -3.01 2.43 6.76
N LEU A 115 -4.22 2.08 6.34
CA LEU A 115 -4.59 0.74 5.85
C LEU A 115 -4.92 0.76 4.36
N GLN A 116 -5.27 -0.40 3.79
CA GLN A 116 -5.64 -0.51 2.38
C GLN A 116 -7.17 -0.59 2.18
N VAL A 117 -7.63 -0.17 1.00
CA VAL A 117 -9.00 -0.42 0.51
C VAL A 117 -8.96 -1.12 -0.84
N TYR A 118 -10.04 -1.81 -1.13
CA TYR A 118 -10.33 -2.50 -2.39
C TYR A 118 -11.74 -2.13 -2.86
N VAL A 119 -11.94 -2.01 -4.18
CA VAL A 119 -13.25 -1.75 -4.78
C VAL A 119 -13.57 -2.83 -5.81
N SER A 120 -14.76 -3.41 -5.72
CA SER A 120 -15.32 -4.31 -6.74
C SER A 120 -16.60 -3.69 -7.29
N GLY A 121 -16.75 -3.72 -8.60
CA GLY A 121 -18.03 -3.59 -9.27
C GLY A 121 -18.91 -4.81 -9.01
N LYS A 122 -20.04 -4.86 -9.69
CA LYS A 122 -21.04 -5.90 -9.47
C LYS A 122 -20.60 -7.22 -10.08
N ASP A 123 -20.24 -8.15 -9.20
CA ASP A 123 -20.14 -9.59 -9.47
C ASP A 123 -21.42 -10.35 -9.06
N LEU A 124 -21.28 -11.62 -8.70
CA LEU A 124 -22.34 -12.47 -8.15
C LEU A 124 -22.88 -12.00 -6.79
N VAL A 125 -22.19 -11.10 -6.10
CA VAL A 125 -22.44 -10.69 -4.70
C VAL A 125 -22.80 -9.21 -4.59
N GLY A 126 -22.35 -8.38 -5.54
CA GLY A 126 -22.69 -6.95 -5.63
C GLY A 126 -21.48 -6.02 -5.50
N ALA A 127 -21.65 -4.77 -5.96
CA ALA A 127 -20.62 -3.75 -5.94
C ALA A 127 -20.33 -3.26 -4.51
N ARG A 128 -19.05 -3.13 -4.17
CA ARG A 128 -18.59 -2.98 -2.78
C ARG A 128 -17.28 -2.24 -2.67
N LEU A 129 -17.17 -1.45 -1.60
CA LEU A 129 -15.91 -1.00 -1.01
C LEU A 129 -15.56 -1.92 0.15
N VAL A 130 -14.33 -2.42 0.19
CA VAL A 130 -13.85 -3.33 1.23
C VAL A 130 -12.64 -2.72 1.93
N GLY A 131 -12.72 -2.58 3.26
CA GLY A 131 -11.57 -2.23 4.09
C GLY A 131 -10.66 -3.45 4.29
N VAL A 132 -9.35 -3.26 4.19
CA VAL A 132 -8.36 -4.32 4.36
C VAL A 132 -7.45 -3.99 5.53
N ASN A 133 -7.30 -4.90 6.50
CA ASN A 133 -6.45 -4.68 7.68
C ASN A 133 -4.93 -4.79 7.40
N SER A 134 -4.52 -4.73 6.13
CA SER A 134 -3.11 -4.65 5.74
C SER A 134 -2.66 -3.20 5.68
N ALA A 135 -1.42 -2.93 6.09
CA ALA A 135 -0.83 -1.61 6.05
C ALA A 135 -0.84 -1.02 4.62
N ALA A 136 -1.22 0.26 4.50
CA ALA A 136 -1.25 1.05 3.27
C ALA A 136 0.11 1.07 2.55
N ASP A 137 1.17 1.23 3.34
CA ASP A 137 2.50 1.50 2.86
C ASP A 137 3.38 0.28 3.09
N LYS A 138 3.55 -0.50 2.02
CA LYS A 138 4.47 -1.64 1.98
C LYS A 138 5.32 -1.49 0.75
N VAL A 139 6.63 -1.64 0.93
CA VAL A 139 7.58 -1.71 -0.18
C VAL A 139 8.41 -2.96 0.06
N GLU A 140 8.14 -3.99 -0.74
CA GLU A 140 8.87 -5.25 -0.68
C GLU A 140 10.11 -5.18 -1.59
N ILE A 141 11.25 -5.56 -1.02
CA ILE A 141 12.50 -5.81 -1.74
C ILE A 141 12.93 -7.24 -1.40
N ASN A 142 12.62 -8.17 -2.29
CA ASN A 142 13.03 -9.57 -2.21
C ASN A 142 14.06 -9.86 -3.31
N ARG A 143 15.20 -10.43 -2.93
CA ARG A 143 16.27 -10.78 -3.87
C ARG A 143 16.89 -12.12 -3.49
N CYS A 144 17.50 -12.79 -4.46
CA CYS A 144 18.41 -13.88 -4.12
C CYS A 144 19.64 -13.33 -3.39
N ASP A 145 20.28 -14.18 -2.59
CA ASP A 145 21.32 -13.78 -1.64
C ASP A 145 22.45 -12.98 -2.30
N ASN A 146 22.98 -13.49 -3.42
CA ASN A 146 24.04 -12.84 -4.20
C ASN A 146 23.65 -11.45 -4.71
N ASN A 147 22.39 -11.27 -5.09
CA ASN A 147 21.89 -10.00 -5.62
C ASN A 147 21.64 -8.99 -4.50
N MET A 148 21.19 -9.43 -3.32
CA MET A 148 21.11 -8.59 -2.12
C MET A 148 22.50 -8.08 -1.73
N TYR A 149 23.50 -8.96 -1.63
CA TYR A 149 24.88 -8.55 -1.30
C TYR A 149 25.55 -7.69 -2.37
N ALA A 150 25.23 -7.89 -3.65
CA ALA A 150 25.68 -7.00 -4.71
C ALA A 150 25.09 -5.59 -4.53
N MET A 151 23.80 -5.48 -4.23
CA MET A 151 23.12 -4.22 -3.95
C MET A 151 23.71 -3.51 -2.72
N LEU A 152 23.87 -4.21 -1.60
CA LEU A 152 24.46 -3.64 -0.39
C LEU A 152 25.88 -3.10 -0.64
N ARG A 153 26.69 -3.81 -1.43
CA ARG A 153 28.02 -3.32 -1.87
C ARG A 153 27.94 -2.08 -2.76
N GLN A 154 27.02 -2.05 -3.72
CA GLN A 154 26.80 -0.87 -4.57
C GLN A 154 26.36 0.35 -3.76
N LEU A 155 25.55 0.13 -2.71
CA LEU A 155 25.14 1.17 -1.77
C LEU A 155 26.27 1.64 -0.84
N GLY A 156 27.36 0.87 -0.73
CA GLY A 156 28.43 1.12 0.23
C GLY A 156 28.07 0.74 1.67
N VAL A 157 27.06 -0.12 1.86
CA VAL A 157 26.68 -0.65 3.17
C VAL A 157 27.68 -1.74 3.56
N THR A 158 28.25 -1.62 4.75
CA THR A 158 29.19 -2.61 5.29
C THR A 158 28.41 -3.78 5.90
N PHE A 159 28.75 -5.02 5.52
CA PHE A 159 28.17 -6.25 6.06
C PHE A 159 29.21 -7.37 6.07
N ASP A 160 29.01 -8.39 6.92
CA ASP A 160 29.78 -9.63 6.88
C ASP A 160 29.14 -10.61 5.88
N PRO A 161 29.83 -10.99 4.78
CA PRO A 161 29.27 -11.90 3.78
C PRO A 161 29.12 -13.36 4.27
N THR A 162 29.61 -13.67 5.48
CA THR A 162 29.46 -14.97 6.12
C THR A 162 28.22 -15.07 7.02
N GLU A 163 27.60 -13.94 7.35
CA GLU A 163 26.32 -13.89 8.08
C GLU A 163 25.15 -13.80 7.10
N GLU A 164 24.18 -14.72 7.23
CA GLU A 164 22.99 -14.76 6.36
C GLU A 164 21.92 -13.71 6.73
N PHE A 165 22.11 -13.01 7.85
CA PHE A 165 21.26 -11.92 8.31
C PHE A 165 22.11 -10.73 8.73
N GLY A 166 21.55 -9.54 8.69
CA GLY A 166 22.23 -8.36 9.23
C GLY A 166 21.31 -7.17 9.37
N GLU A 167 21.84 -6.14 10.05
CA GLU A 167 21.10 -4.94 10.37
C GLU A 167 21.97 -3.69 10.26
N VAL A 168 21.34 -2.55 10.03
CA VAL A 168 21.98 -1.26 9.99
C VAL A 168 21.01 -0.19 10.47
N ALA A 169 21.53 0.83 11.16
CA ALA A 169 20.71 1.97 11.57
C ALA A 169 20.08 2.66 10.35
N PHE A 170 18.78 2.96 10.44
CA PHE A 170 18.01 3.53 9.33
C PHE A 170 18.66 4.80 8.73
N PRO A 171 19.17 5.78 9.51
CA PRO A 171 19.83 6.97 8.95
C PRO A 171 21.08 6.66 8.12
N ILE A 172 21.80 5.58 8.44
CA ILE A 172 22.98 5.15 7.68
C ILE A 172 22.54 4.55 6.34
N PHE A 173 21.51 3.70 6.36
CA PHE A 173 20.97 3.09 5.15
C PHE A 173 20.32 4.12 4.23
N GLU A 174 19.52 5.04 4.79
CA GLU A 174 18.93 6.17 4.06
C GLU A 174 20.00 7.00 3.36
N LYS A 175 21.09 7.34 4.07
CA LYS A 175 22.21 8.05 3.46
C LYS A 175 22.85 7.25 2.32
N ALA A 176 23.08 5.95 2.52
CA ALA A 176 23.65 5.06 1.50
C ALA A 176 22.78 5.00 0.23
N VAL A 177 21.45 4.92 0.38
CA VAL A 177 20.50 4.98 -0.74
C VAL A 177 20.56 6.35 -1.43
N ASN A 178 20.52 7.45 -0.67
CA ASN A 178 20.58 8.80 -1.27
C ASN A 178 21.86 9.05 -2.05
N ASP A 179 22.99 8.54 -1.59
CA ASP A 179 24.29 8.73 -2.25
C ASP A 179 24.49 7.79 -3.45
N ASN A 180 23.96 6.56 -3.40
CA ASN A 180 24.40 5.48 -4.28
C ASN A 180 23.29 4.66 -4.97
N ALA A 181 22.00 4.98 -4.78
CA ALA A 181 20.90 4.18 -5.36
C ALA A 181 21.01 4.00 -6.88
N ASP A 182 21.47 5.01 -7.61
CA ASP A 182 21.60 4.98 -9.07
C ASP A 182 22.69 4.02 -9.57
N PHE A 183 23.55 3.50 -8.68
CA PHE A 183 24.51 2.42 -8.99
C PHE A 183 23.90 1.02 -8.87
N THR A 184 22.66 0.93 -8.37
CA THR A 184 21.92 -0.33 -8.26
C THR A 184 21.02 -0.56 -9.47
N ASP A 185 20.45 -1.77 -9.58
CA ASP A 185 19.46 -2.11 -10.59
C ASP A 185 18.01 -1.76 -10.20
N MET A 186 17.80 -1.10 -9.04
CA MET A 186 16.47 -0.75 -8.53
C MET A 186 16.42 0.59 -7.76
N PRO A 187 16.97 1.69 -8.30
CA PRO A 187 17.06 2.97 -7.59
C PRO A 187 15.71 3.48 -7.08
N GLU A 188 14.68 3.44 -7.92
CA GLU A 188 13.34 3.93 -7.57
C GLU A 188 12.69 3.10 -6.46
N ARG A 189 12.88 1.78 -6.47
CA ARG A 189 12.32 0.90 -5.44
C ARG A 189 13.02 1.09 -4.09
N LEU A 190 14.33 1.35 -4.09
CA LEU A 190 15.08 1.67 -2.87
C LEU A 190 14.66 3.02 -2.29
N ARG A 191 14.47 4.05 -3.14
CA ARG A 191 13.96 5.35 -2.70
C ARG A 191 12.56 5.21 -2.09
N ALA A 192 11.67 4.45 -2.75
CA ALA A 192 10.35 4.11 -2.22
C ALA A 192 10.44 3.42 -0.85
N PHE A 193 11.37 2.48 -0.67
CA PHE A 193 11.58 1.79 0.60
C PHE A 193 12.02 2.75 1.71
N ILE A 194 12.92 3.70 1.42
CA ILE A 194 13.31 4.74 2.38
C ILE A 194 12.13 5.62 2.78
N GLU A 195 11.33 6.08 1.81
CA GLU A 195 10.15 6.89 2.10
C GLU A 195 9.14 6.13 2.98
N CYS A 196 8.93 4.84 2.67
CA CYS A 196 8.08 3.93 3.42
C CYS A 196 8.57 3.76 4.87
N ALA A 197 9.85 3.44 5.04
CA ALA A 197 10.49 3.30 6.34
C ALA A 197 10.42 4.60 7.16
N ARG A 198 10.62 5.77 6.52
CA ARG A 198 10.53 7.07 7.18
C ARG A 198 9.13 7.36 7.69
N ARG A 199 8.09 7.13 6.88
CA ARG A 199 6.68 7.30 7.28
C ARG A 199 6.29 6.39 8.43
N ASN A 200 6.90 5.21 8.52
CA ASN A 200 6.67 4.25 9.61
C ASN A 200 7.59 4.46 10.83
N GLY A 201 8.45 5.47 10.82
CA GLY A 201 9.34 5.78 11.94
C GLY A 201 10.41 4.72 12.21
N ALA A 202 10.93 4.09 11.15
CA ALA A 202 11.96 3.06 11.24
C ALA A 202 13.21 3.55 11.99
N SER A 203 13.73 2.70 12.88
CA SER A 203 15.01 2.90 13.55
C SER A 203 16.15 2.14 12.86
N GLU A 204 15.83 1.00 12.26
CA GLU A 204 16.77 0.03 11.70
C GLU A 204 16.23 -0.59 10.42
N VAL A 205 17.15 -1.05 9.56
CA VAL A 205 16.89 -1.83 8.36
C VAL A 205 17.60 -3.17 8.51
N TYR A 206 16.89 -4.26 8.22
CA TYR A 206 17.36 -5.63 8.34
C TYR A 206 17.32 -6.33 6.97
N TRP A 207 18.20 -7.30 6.78
CA TRP A 207 18.09 -8.27 5.68
C TRP A 207 18.20 -9.70 6.21
N ALA A 208 17.31 -10.58 5.74
CA ALA A 208 17.27 -12.01 6.06
C ALA A 208 16.39 -12.78 5.06
#